data_AF-A0A956ZRM6-F1
#
_entry.id   AF-A0A956ZRM6-F1
#
_cell.length_a   1.000
_cell.length_b   1.000
_cell.length_c   1.000
_cell.angle_alpha   90.00
_cell.angle_beta   90.00
_cell.angle_gamma   90.00
#
_symmetry.space_group_name_H-M   'P 1'
#
loop_
_entity.id
_entity.type
_entity.pdbx_description
1 polymer ?
#
loop_
_entity_poly.entity_id
_entity_poly.type
_entity_poly.pdbx_seq_one_letter_code
_entity_poly.pdbx_strand_id
1 'polypeptide(L)'
;MAPRKNWELRQAVFAVCGQHPKDAHPWTALSAPALADALAEVGIEKSERQCRRYIDEFAGLTEGERREYGLVHWPETFGSVLPWESSPAVVGLLGRFLRQGRRPHIRYARWYWHLTQARPDWPEQRREAGARLLSAADAGLLDDPDGARRRVEAALSGADETLSFEVVFDTPGLPLAEVSDFVEGTIATGAPPALVAEIEEDPERLARSTPDAARRRIEARHGQA
;
A
#
# COMPACT_ATOMS: atom_id res chain seq x y z
N MET A 1 -23.04 -2.53 -8.72
CA MET A 1 -21.85 -2.50 -9.59
C MET A 1 -21.29 -1.08 -9.62
N ALA A 2 -20.31 -0.77 -8.75
CA ALA A 2 -19.27 0.28 -8.89
C ALA A 2 -18.65 0.71 -7.52
N PRO A 3 -17.62 0.01 -7.02
CA PRO A 3 -16.65 0.59 -6.06
C PRO A 3 -15.21 0.69 -6.61
N ARG A 4 -14.84 -0.14 -7.59
CA ARG A 4 -13.50 -0.20 -8.24
C ARG A 4 -12.89 1.09 -8.77
N LYS A 5 -13.59 2.23 -8.78
CA LYS A 5 -13.09 3.48 -9.39
C LYS A 5 -12.54 4.50 -8.39
N ASN A 6 -12.69 4.29 -7.07
CA ASN A 6 -12.27 5.24 -6.03
C ASN A 6 -10.89 4.92 -5.41
N TRP A 7 -10.29 3.76 -5.73
CA TRP A 7 -9.06 3.30 -5.08
C TRP A 7 -7.77 3.88 -5.68
N GLU A 8 -7.63 3.85 -7.01
CA GLU A 8 -6.49 4.44 -7.76
C GLU A 8 -6.40 5.94 -7.50
N LEU A 9 -7.57 6.56 -7.38
CA LEU A 9 -7.70 7.96 -7.07
C LEU A 9 -7.01 8.32 -5.75
N ARG A 10 -7.45 7.66 -4.69
CA ARG A 10 -7.02 8.03 -3.36
C ARG A 10 -5.53 7.81 -3.30
N GLN A 11 -4.98 6.70 -3.83
CA GLN A 11 -3.54 6.46 -3.91
C GLN A 11 -2.76 7.53 -4.70
N ALA A 12 -3.29 8.02 -5.81
CA ALA A 12 -2.60 9.06 -6.57
C ALA A 12 -2.68 10.43 -5.91
N VAL A 13 -3.85 10.81 -5.38
CA VAL A 13 -3.98 12.02 -4.54
C VAL A 13 -3.06 11.90 -3.32
N PHE A 14 -2.97 10.72 -2.71
CA PHE A 14 -2.05 10.41 -1.60
C PHE A 14 -0.58 10.54 -2.00
N ALA A 15 -0.18 10.02 -3.17
CA ALA A 15 1.19 10.05 -3.67
C ALA A 15 1.61 11.48 -4.03
N VAL A 16 0.74 12.22 -4.70
CA VAL A 16 0.98 13.61 -5.12
C VAL A 16 1.01 14.56 -3.93
N CYS A 17 0.06 14.45 -3.01
CA CYS A 17 0.04 15.30 -1.82
C CYS A 17 1.15 14.97 -0.82
N GLY A 18 1.66 13.73 -0.81
CA GLY A 18 2.79 13.32 0.03
C GLY A 18 4.16 13.83 -0.43
N GLN A 19 4.29 14.27 -1.68
CA GLN A 19 5.54 14.80 -2.22
C GLN A 19 5.72 16.32 -2.02
N HIS A 20 4.70 17.03 -1.53
CA HIS A 20 4.79 18.47 -1.29
C HIS A 20 5.54 18.81 0.02
N PRO A 21 6.34 19.90 0.03
CA PRO A 21 7.08 20.34 1.19
C PRO A 21 6.17 20.69 2.38
N LYS A 22 6.70 20.49 3.61
CA LYS A 22 6.05 20.60 4.93
C LYS A 22 5.17 21.84 5.14
N ASP A 23 5.42 22.92 4.39
CA ASP A 23 4.84 24.25 4.60
C ASP A 23 3.75 24.63 3.58
N ALA A 24 3.55 23.82 2.54
CA ALA A 24 2.43 24.01 1.61
C ALA A 24 1.26 23.16 2.11
N HIS A 25 0.13 23.77 2.46
CA HIS A 25 -1.14 23.03 2.62
C HIS A 25 -1.49 22.44 1.23
N PRO A 26 -1.22 21.15 0.95
CA PRO A 26 -1.08 20.66 -0.44
C PRO A 26 -2.40 20.73 -1.21
N TRP A 27 -3.51 20.70 -0.48
CA TRP A 27 -4.85 20.50 -1.04
C TRP A 27 -5.53 21.78 -1.50
N THR A 28 -5.20 22.94 -0.94
CA THR A 28 -5.82 24.21 -1.36
C THR A 28 -5.34 24.71 -2.72
N ALA A 29 -4.22 24.17 -3.23
CA ALA A 29 -3.64 24.55 -4.51
C ALA A 29 -3.76 23.46 -5.60
N LEU A 30 -4.30 22.28 -5.28
CA LEU A 30 -4.39 21.19 -6.24
C LEU A 30 -5.53 21.47 -7.23
N SER A 31 -5.18 21.78 -8.48
CA SER A 31 -6.16 21.93 -9.55
C SER A 31 -6.48 20.57 -10.18
N ALA A 32 -7.66 20.42 -10.77
CA ALA A 32 -8.04 19.19 -11.45
C ALA A 32 -7.09 18.81 -12.62
N PRO A 33 -6.58 19.77 -13.43
CA PRO A 33 -5.52 19.49 -14.41
C PRO A 33 -4.23 18.99 -13.77
N ALA A 34 -3.73 19.66 -12.71
CA ALA A 34 -2.49 19.25 -12.04
C ALA A 34 -2.60 17.83 -11.46
N LEU A 35 -3.76 17.49 -10.90
CA LEU A 35 -4.03 16.13 -10.43
C LEU A 35 -4.08 15.12 -11.58
N ALA A 36 -4.68 15.48 -12.72
CA ALA A 36 -4.74 14.61 -13.90
C ALA A 36 -3.35 14.35 -14.50
N ASP A 37 -2.50 15.36 -14.58
CA ASP A 37 -1.13 15.25 -15.09
C ASP A 37 -0.30 14.33 -14.19
N ALA A 38 -0.34 14.55 -12.87
CA ALA A 38 0.40 13.72 -11.92
C ALA A 38 -0.10 12.27 -11.86
N LEU A 39 -1.39 12.05 -12.08
CA LEU A 39 -1.99 10.72 -12.27
C LEU A 39 -1.48 10.05 -13.55
N ALA A 40 -1.37 10.80 -14.65
CA ALA A 40 -0.85 10.29 -15.92
C ALA A 40 0.64 9.91 -15.84
N GLU A 41 1.45 10.66 -15.06
CA GLU A 41 2.86 10.33 -14.82
C GLU A 41 3.06 8.94 -14.19
N VAL A 42 2.10 8.47 -13.38
CA VAL A 42 2.11 7.13 -12.78
C VAL A 42 1.29 6.10 -13.58
N GLY A 43 0.93 6.42 -14.83
CA GLY A 43 0.20 5.52 -15.73
C GLY A 43 -1.30 5.39 -15.43
N ILE A 44 -1.87 6.29 -14.63
CA ILE A 44 -3.30 6.28 -14.28
C ILE A 44 -4.02 7.39 -15.06
N GLU A 45 -4.67 7.05 -16.17
CA GLU A 45 -5.44 8.05 -16.93
C GLU A 45 -6.78 8.37 -16.24
N LYS A 46 -7.00 9.66 -15.94
CA LYS A 46 -8.29 10.18 -15.43
C LYS A 46 -8.68 11.46 -16.17
N SER A 47 -9.98 11.61 -16.42
CA SER A 47 -10.52 12.86 -16.95
C SER A 47 -10.47 13.99 -15.92
N GLU A 48 -10.31 15.23 -16.38
CA GLU A 48 -10.36 16.42 -15.50
C GLU A 48 -11.64 16.46 -14.65
N ARG A 49 -12.79 16.05 -15.22
CA ARG A 49 -14.06 15.94 -14.49
C ARG A 49 -13.98 14.97 -13.31
N GLN A 50 -13.32 13.83 -13.49
CA GLN A 50 -13.11 12.87 -12.40
C GLN A 50 -12.19 13.49 -11.35
N CYS A 51 -11.04 14.05 -11.75
CA CYS A 51 -10.11 14.74 -10.86
C CYS A 51 -10.78 15.85 -10.03
N ARG A 52 -11.66 16.66 -10.65
CA ARG A 52 -12.43 17.69 -9.94
C ARG A 52 -13.35 17.09 -8.88
N ARG A 53 -14.15 16.09 -9.24
CA ARG A 53 -15.01 15.38 -8.27
C ARG A 53 -14.21 14.89 -7.07
N TYR A 54 -13.00 14.42 -7.31
CA TYR A 54 -12.15 13.88 -6.27
C TYR A 54 -11.56 14.94 -5.35
N ILE A 55 -11.17 16.08 -5.89
CA ILE A 55 -10.79 17.26 -5.11
C ILE A 55 -11.98 17.73 -4.26
N ASP A 56 -13.20 17.76 -4.84
CA ASP A 56 -14.41 18.14 -4.12
C ASP A 56 -14.75 17.16 -2.99
N GLU A 57 -14.67 15.85 -3.24
CA GLU A 57 -14.86 14.81 -2.22
C GLU A 57 -13.86 14.97 -1.06
N PHE A 58 -12.58 15.21 -1.38
CA PHE A 58 -11.55 15.42 -0.36
C PHE A 58 -11.73 16.74 0.41
N ALA A 59 -12.11 17.81 -0.27
CA ALA A 59 -12.43 19.10 0.35
C ALA A 59 -13.62 19.01 1.30
N GLY A 60 -14.58 18.12 1.01
CA GLY A 60 -15.72 17.82 1.87
C GLY A 60 -15.41 17.05 3.16
N LEU A 61 -14.20 16.46 3.29
CA LEU A 61 -13.80 15.78 4.52
C LEU A 61 -13.61 16.78 5.68
N THR A 62 -13.81 16.31 6.90
CA THR A 62 -13.45 17.09 8.10
C THR A 62 -11.93 17.23 8.22
N GLU A 63 -11.49 18.20 9.02
CA GLU A 63 -10.06 18.39 9.27
C GLU A 63 -9.41 17.16 9.94
N GLY A 64 -10.13 16.49 10.84
CA GLY A 64 -9.68 15.25 11.46
C GLY A 64 -9.51 14.12 10.43
N GLU A 65 -10.48 13.96 9.53
CA GLU A 65 -10.41 12.96 8.46
C GLU A 65 -9.23 13.26 7.53
N ARG A 66 -9.06 14.51 7.08
CA ARG A 66 -7.91 14.91 6.23
C ARG A 66 -6.56 14.64 6.87
N ARG A 67 -6.42 14.86 8.19
CA ARG A 67 -5.17 14.57 8.91
C ARG A 67 -4.77 13.11 8.85
N GLU A 68 -5.72 12.18 8.76
CA GLU A 68 -5.38 10.76 8.59
C GLU A 68 -4.70 10.45 7.26
N TYR A 69 -4.90 11.32 6.26
CA TYR A 69 -4.28 11.21 4.96
C TYR A 69 -2.87 11.83 4.93
N GLY A 70 -2.47 12.52 6.00
CA GLY A 70 -1.13 13.09 6.14
C GLY A 70 -0.04 12.02 6.29
N LEU A 71 1.19 12.45 6.03
CA LEU A 71 2.39 11.65 6.25
C LEU A 71 2.84 11.70 7.71
N VAL A 72 3.53 10.65 8.15
CA VAL A 72 4.14 10.64 9.47
C VAL A 72 5.39 11.53 9.48
N HIS A 73 5.40 12.49 10.40
CA HIS A 73 6.52 13.35 10.74
C HIS A 73 6.84 13.19 12.23
N TRP A 74 8.09 12.87 12.52
CA TRP A 74 8.60 12.82 13.88
C TRP A 74 9.24 14.17 14.23
N PRO A 75 8.88 14.82 15.36
CA PRO A 75 7.93 14.36 16.39
C PRO A 75 6.47 14.81 16.18
N GLU A 76 6.17 15.64 15.18
CA GLU A 76 4.93 16.43 15.09
C GLU A 76 3.62 15.61 15.02
N THR A 77 3.67 14.41 14.43
CA THR A 77 2.51 13.51 14.35
C THR A 77 2.12 12.92 15.72
N PHE A 78 3.07 12.87 16.66
CA PHE A 78 2.89 12.22 17.96
C PHE A 78 2.36 13.21 19.00
N GLY A 79 1.38 12.78 19.79
CA GLY A 79 0.63 13.62 20.72
C GLY A 79 -0.51 14.42 20.09
N SER A 80 -0.53 14.56 18.75
CA SER A 80 -1.60 15.24 18.01
C SER A 80 -2.54 14.27 17.31
N VAL A 81 -1.99 13.31 16.53
CA VAL A 81 -2.77 12.37 15.72
C VAL A 81 -2.48 10.91 16.08
N LEU A 82 -1.25 10.60 16.46
CA LEU A 82 -0.85 9.32 17.01
C LEU A 82 -0.46 9.47 18.49
N PRO A 83 -0.80 8.50 19.36
CA PRO A 83 -0.39 8.53 20.76
C PRO A 83 1.13 8.37 20.90
N TRP A 84 1.73 8.91 21.97
CA TRP A 84 3.19 8.80 22.18
C TRP A 84 3.66 7.36 22.35
N GLU A 85 2.79 6.50 22.87
CA GLU A 85 2.97 5.06 23.05
C GLU A 85 3.17 4.33 21.73
N SER A 86 2.71 4.90 20.60
CA SER A 86 2.95 4.31 19.27
C SER A 86 4.34 4.64 18.71
N SER A 87 5.10 5.55 19.34
CA SER A 87 6.39 6.01 18.83
C SER A 87 7.40 4.90 18.54
N PRO A 88 7.61 3.87 19.38
CA PRO A 88 8.65 2.88 19.10
C PRO A 88 8.35 2.08 17.83
N ALA A 89 7.09 1.64 17.66
CA ALA A 89 6.66 0.88 16.48
C ALA A 89 6.66 1.74 15.22
N VAL A 90 6.13 2.97 15.31
CA VAL A 90 5.97 3.84 14.13
C VAL A 90 7.29 4.46 13.69
N VAL A 91 8.22 4.78 14.60
CA VAL A 91 9.56 5.27 14.22
C VAL A 91 10.35 4.18 13.51
N GLY A 92 10.23 2.92 13.95
CA GLY A 92 10.81 1.78 13.23
C GLY A 92 10.28 1.67 11.79
N LEU A 93 8.95 1.75 11.64
CA LEU A 93 8.28 1.78 10.33
C LEU A 93 8.72 2.98 9.47
N LEU A 94 8.78 4.17 10.06
CA LEU A 94 9.22 5.40 9.38
C LEU A 94 10.65 5.25 8.88
N GLY A 95 11.56 4.70 9.69
CA GLY A 95 12.95 4.46 9.29
C GLY A 95 13.07 3.54 8.08
N ARG A 96 12.19 2.54 7.91
CA ARG A 96 12.16 1.68 6.72
C ARG A 96 11.70 2.44 5.48
N PHE A 97 10.60 3.18 5.61
CA PHE A 97 10.05 3.97 4.51
C PHE A 97 11.03 5.05 4.04
N LEU A 98 11.74 5.72 4.97
CA LEU A 98 12.73 6.74 4.63
C LEU A 98 13.91 6.17 3.84
N ARG A 99 14.32 4.92 4.09
CA ARG A 99 15.35 4.25 3.27
C ARG A 99 14.92 4.04 1.82
N GLN A 100 13.62 3.99 1.57
CA GLN A 100 12.99 3.89 0.25
C GLN A 100 12.57 5.27 -0.29
N GLY A 101 13.05 6.37 0.30
CA GLY A 101 12.69 7.73 -0.13
C GLY A 101 11.22 8.13 0.10
N ARG A 102 10.48 7.37 0.92
CA ARG A 102 9.03 7.57 1.16
C ARG A 102 8.73 7.78 2.64
N ARG A 103 7.49 8.14 2.97
CA ARG A 103 6.98 8.20 4.34
C ARG A 103 5.69 7.39 4.45
N PRO A 104 5.44 6.69 5.58
CA PRO A 104 4.16 6.06 5.78
C PRO A 104 3.12 7.14 6.08
N HIS A 105 1.89 6.91 5.66
CA HIS A 105 0.77 7.75 6.05
C HIS A 105 0.30 7.39 7.46
N ILE A 106 -0.35 8.35 8.10
CA ILE A 106 -0.78 8.26 9.49
C ILE A 106 -1.72 7.08 9.72
N ARG A 107 -2.71 6.87 8.84
CA ARG A 107 -3.66 5.74 8.96
C ARG A 107 -2.97 4.37 8.94
N TYR A 108 -2.01 4.17 8.03
CA TYR A 108 -1.25 2.92 7.97
C TYR A 108 -0.35 2.74 9.19
N ALA A 109 0.35 3.79 9.61
CA ALA A 109 1.15 3.76 10.82
C ALA A 109 0.33 3.40 12.06
N ARG A 110 -0.91 3.91 12.16
CA ARG A 110 -1.84 3.58 13.24
C ARG A 110 -2.19 2.09 13.25
N TRP A 111 -2.59 1.54 12.10
CA TRP A 111 -2.91 0.11 12.01
C TRP A 111 -1.70 -0.79 12.27
N TYR A 112 -0.51 -0.39 11.79
CA TYR A 112 0.73 -1.10 12.07
C TYR A 112 1.04 -1.15 13.57
N TRP A 113 0.85 -0.03 14.28
CA TRP A 113 0.97 0.00 15.74
C TRP A 113 -0.05 -0.92 16.42
N HIS A 114 -1.33 -0.87 16.05
CA HIS A 114 -2.35 -1.75 16.62
C HIS A 114 -2.02 -3.23 16.43
N LEU A 115 -1.57 -3.65 15.24
CA LEU A 115 -1.16 -5.03 14.99
C LEU A 115 0.12 -5.41 15.75
N THR A 116 1.03 -4.46 15.97
CA THR A 116 2.22 -4.67 16.80
C THR A 116 1.86 -4.93 18.25
N GLN A 117 0.83 -4.25 18.78
CA GLN A 117 0.31 -4.49 20.13
C GLN A 117 -0.48 -5.81 20.21
N ALA A 118 -1.31 -6.09 19.20
CA ALA A 118 -2.18 -7.27 19.21
C ALA A 118 -1.41 -8.58 19.02
N ARG A 119 -0.38 -8.59 18.16
CA ARG A 119 0.45 -9.76 17.85
C ARG A 119 1.93 -9.38 17.77
N PRO A 120 2.59 -9.17 18.93
CA PRO A 120 4.03 -8.88 18.97
C PRO A 120 4.88 -10.04 18.43
N ASP A 121 4.34 -11.26 18.48
CA ASP A 121 4.94 -12.49 17.97
C ASP A 121 4.91 -12.62 16.43
N TRP A 122 4.05 -11.85 15.75
CA TRP A 122 4.00 -11.91 14.29
C TRP A 122 5.29 -11.41 13.65
N PRO A 123 5.71 -12.02 12.53
CA PRO A 123 6.73 -11.43 11.67
C PRO A 123 6.32 -10.02 11.24
N GLU A 124 7.31 -9.13 11.12
CA GLU A 124 7.11 -7.75 10.74
C GLU A 124 6.32 -7.61 9.43
N GLN A 125 6.67 -8.42 8.44
CA GLN A 125 6.04 -8.44 7.11
C GLN A 125 4.54 -8.72 7.21
N ARG A 126 4.14 -9.62 8.12
CA ARG A 126 2.74 -9.96 8.36
C ARG A 126 1.98 -8.80 8.99
N ARG A 127 2.59 -8.09 9.94
CA ARG A 127 2.02 -6.86 10.52
C ARG A 127 1.88 -5.75 9.48
N GLU A 128 2.87 -5.57 8.61
CA GLU A 128 2.78 -4.61 7.50
C GLU A 128 1.66 -4.97 6.53
N ALA A 129 1.56 -6.24 6.12
CA ALA A 129 0.51 -6.68 5.20
C ALA A 129 -0.89 -6.46 5.79
N GLY A 130 -1.10 -6.85 7.05
CA GLY A 130 -2.36 -6.60 7.75
C GLY A 130 -2.67 -5.10 7.88
N ALA A 131 -1.66 -4.29 8.21
CA ALA A 131 -1.84 -2.85 8.35
C ALA A 131 -2.16 -2.16 7.03
N ARG A 132 -1.54 -2.57 5.91
CA ARG A 132 -1.88 -2.08 4.57
C ARG A 132 -3.32 -2.43 4.23
N LEU A 133 -3.73 -3.67 4.47
CA LEU A 133 -5.08 -4.15 4.17
C LEU A 133 -6.14 -3.40 4.99
N LEU A 134 -5.96 -3.27 6.30
CA LEU A 134 -6.88 -2.52 7.17
C LEU A 134 -6.90 -1.04 6.83
N SER A 135 -5.74 -0.45 6.57
CA SER A 135 -5.67 0.95 6.17
C SER A 135 -6.35 1.21 4.83
N ALA A 136 -6.28 0.26 3.89
CA ALA A 136 -7.00 0.34 2.62
C ALA A 136 -8.52 0.18 2.81
N ALA A 137 -8.96 -0.75 3.67
CA ALA A 137 -10.36 -0.95 4.01
C ALA A 137 -10.99 0.32 4.62
N ASP A 138 -10.32 0.92 5.61
CA ASP A 138 -10.77 2.17 6.25
C ASP A 138 -10.71 3.37 5.31
N ALA A 139 -9.72 3.38 4.44
CA ALA A 139 -9.63 4.35 3.36
C ALA A 139 -10.63 4.09 2.24
N GLY A 140 -11.56 3.13 2.36
CA GLY A 140 -12.57 2.79 1.34
C GLY A 140 -11.97 2.42 -0.02
N LEU A 141 -10.77 1.84 -0.02
CA LEU A 141 -10.03 1.45 -1.24
C LEU A 141 -10.34 0.03 -1.70
N LEU A 142 -11.07 -0.74 -0.91
CA LEU A 142 -11.37 -2.13 -1.19
C LEU A 142 -12.82 -2.30 -1.61
N ASP A 143 -13.07 -3.19 -2.58
CA ASP A 143 -14.44 -3.56 -3.00
C ASP A 143 -15.21 -4.25 -1.87
N ASP A 144 -14.51 -5.01 -1.01
CA ASP A 144 -15.05 -5.68 0.18
C ASP A 144 -14.22 -5.31 1.42
N PRO A 145 -14.44 -4.13 2.01
CA PRO A 145 -13.70 -3.68 3.19
C PRO A 145 -13.95 -4.57 4.42
N ASP A 146 -15.16 -5.15 4.54
CA ASP A 146 -15.48 -6.03 5.67
C ASP A 146 -14.84 -7.41 5.51
N GLY A 147 -14.73 -7.93 4.28
CA GLY A 147 -13.96 -9.14 4.00
C GLY A 147 -12.48 -8.96 4.34
N ALA A 148 -11.91 -7.80 4.02
CA ALA A 148 -10.55 -7.46 4.39
C ALA A 148 -10.34 -7.44 5.91
N ARG A 149 -11.26 -6.83 6.67
CA ARG A 149 -11.24 -6.86 8.14
C ARG A 149 -11.36 -8.26 8.69
N ARG A 150 -12.34 -9.04 8.22
CA ARG A 150 -12.55 -10.45 8.63
C ARG A 150 -11.31 -11.31 8.39
N ARG A 151 -10.57 -11.11 7.30
CA ARG A 151 -9.32 -11.84 7.04
C ARG A 151 -8.24 -11.51 8.07
N VAL A 152 -8.08 -10.24 8.42
CA VAL A 152 -7.12 -9.86 9.47
C VAL A 152 -7.55 -10.38 10.84
N GLU A 153 -8.85 -10.30 11.16
CA GLU A 153 -9.42 -10.85 12.40
C GLU A 153 -9.25 -12.37 12.51
N ALA A 154 -9.51 -13.10 11.42
CA ALA A 154 -9.29 -14.55 11.35
C ALA A 154 -7.82 -14.90 11.59
N ALA A 155 -6.91 -14.13 11.00
CA ALA A 155 -5.49 -14.31 11.24
C ALA A 155 -5.09 -13.99 12.69
N LEU A 156 -5.58 -12.88 13.26
CA LEU A 156 -5.33 -12.51 14.66
C LEU A 156 -5.79 -13.62 15.62
N SER A 157 -6.89 -14.27 15.28
CA SER A 157 -7.49 -15.38 16.05
C SER A 157 -6.78 -16.73 15.86
N GLY A 158 -5.81 -16.82 14.93
CA GLY A 158 -5.15 -18.08 14.56
C GLY A 158 -6.02 -19.03 13.73
N ALA A 159 -7.19 -18.58 13.27
CA ALA A 159 -8.09 -19.36 12.42
C ALA A 159 -7.62 -19.39 10.96
N ASP A 160 -6.82 -18.41 10.56
CA ASP A 160 -6.23 -18.30 9.22
C ASP A 160 -4.74 -17.95 9.33
N GLU A 161 -3.87 -18.94 9.11
CA GLU A 161 -2.43 -18.69 9.08
C GLU A 161 -1.97 -17.99 7.80
N THR A 162 -2.84 -17.89 6.79
CA THR A 162 -2.60 -17.29 5.48
C THR A 162 -3.16 -15.86 5.39
N LEU A 163 -2.57 -14.96 6.19
CA LEU A 163 -2.32 -13.60 5.67
C LEU A 163 -1.19 -13.70 4.65
N SER A 164 -1.44 -14.43 3.57
CA SER A 164 -0.49 -14.62 2.48
C SER A 164 -0.36 -13.32 1.69
N PHE A 165 0.88 -13.02 1.36
CA PHE A 165 1.33 -11.82 0.62
C PHE A 165 0.84 -11.81 -0.84
N GLU A 166 0.10 -12.83 -1.28
CA GLU A 166 -0.42 -12.91 -2.64
C GLU A 166 -1.47 -11.80 -2.88
N VAL A 167 -0.96 -10.70 -3.41
CA VAL A 167 -1.64 -9.64 -4.17
C VAL A 167 -2.44 -8.64 -3.34
N VAL A 168 -1.77 -7.52 -3.01
CA VAL A 168 -2.33 -6.17 -3.20
C VAL A 168 -1.27 -5.29 -3.89
N PHE A 169 -0.70 -5.80 -4.99
CA PHE A 169 0.08 -5.01 -5.95
C PHE A 169 -0.35 -5.43 -7.35
N ASP A 170 -1.63 -5.27 -7.66
CA ASP A 170 -2.07 -5.12 -9.05
C ASP A 170 -2.17 -3.61 -9.34
N THR A 171 -1.05 -2.92 -9.10
CA THR A 171 -0.89 -1.49 -9.39
C THR A 171 -0.12 -1.40 -10.70
N PRO A 172 -0.75 -1.12 -11.85
CA PRO A 172 -0.01 -0.65 -13.01
C PRO A 172 0.70 0.66 -12.59
N GLY A 173 2.03 0.69 -12.65
CA GLY A 173 2.82 1.90 -12.38
C GLY A 173 3.84 1.84 -11.24
N LEU A 174 4.17 0.68 -10.65
CA LEU A 174 5.41 0.60 -9.87
C LEU A 174 6.60 0.79 -10.83
N PRO A 175 7.53 1.74 -10.60
CA PRO A 175 8.73 1.87 -11.41
C PRO A 175 9.49 0.53 -11.39
N LEU A 176 10.09 0.14 -12.52
CA LEU A 176 10.90 -1.10 -12.67
C LEU A 176 11.94 -1.31 -11.56
N ALA A 177 12.41 -0.23 -10.93
CA ALA A 177 13.30 -0.27 -9.77
C ALA A 177 12.69 -0.97 -8.54
N GLU A 178 11.36 -0.90 -8.34
CA GLU A 178 10.67 -1.51 -7.20
C GLU A 178 10.39 -3.02 -7.40
N VAL A 179 10.36 -3.48 -8.66
CA VAL A 179 10.34 -4.92 -8.98
C VAL A 179 11.71 -5.53 -8.64
N SER A 180 12.80 -4.80 -8.86
CA SER A 180 14.16 -5.25 -8.53
C SER A 180 14.36 -5.46 -7.02
N ASP A 181 13.95 -4.50 -6.19
CA ASP A 181 14.04 -4.61 -4.72
C ASP A 181 13.15 -5.74 -4.16
N PHE A 182 12.02 -6.02 -4.82
CA PHE A 182 11.14 -7.13 -4.49
C PHE A 182 11.76 -8.50 -4.84
N VAL A 183 12.43 -8.59 -5.99
CA VAL A 183 13.19 -9.78 -6.42
C VAL A 183 14.35 -10.05 -5.46
N GLU A 184 15.12 -9.02 -5.09
CA GLU A 184 16.21 -9.13 -4.12
C GLU A 184 15.71 -9.55 -2.72
N GLY A 185 14.56 -9.03 -2.28
CA GLY A 185 13.91 -9.44 -1.04
C GLY A 185 13.40 -10.90 -1.07
N THR A 186 12.91 -11.36 -2.21
CA THR A 186 12.37 -12.72 -2.41
C THR A 186 13.48 -13.77 -2.45
N ILE A 187 14.64 -13.45 -3.05
CA ILE A 187 15.86 -14.28 -3.04
C ILE A 187 16.42 -14.41 -1.62
N ALA A 188 16.41 -13.33 -0.83
CA ALA A 188 16.90 -13.34 0.56
C ALA A 188 16.04 -14.20 1.52
N THR A 189 14.79 -14.50 1.18
CA THR A 189 13.85 -15.28 2.01
C THR A 189 13.68 -16.75 1.61
N GLY A 190 14.50 -17.27 0.69
CA GLY A 190 14.50 -18.69 0.33
C GLY A 190 13.47 -19.05 -0.75
N ALA A 191 13.37 -18.24 -1.80
CA ALA A 191 12.63 -18.63 -2.99
C ALA A 191 13.18 -19.93 -3.61
N PRO A 192 12.31 -20.79 -4.20
CA PRO A 192 12.75 -21.97 -4.91
C PRO A 192 13.76 -21.59 -6.01
N PRO A 193 14.90 -22.28 -6.17
CA PRO A 193 15.92 -21.93 -7.15
C PRO A 193 15.40 -21.80 -8.60
N ALA A 194 14.35 -22.55 -8.93
CA ALA A 194 13.69 -22.50 -10.24
C ALA A 194 12.97 -21.15 -10.50
N LEU A 195 12.39 -20.54 -9.46
CA LEU A 195 11.73 -19.24 -9.57
C LEU A 195 12.76 -18.11 -9.71
N VAL A 196 13.90 -18.22 -9.02
CA VAL A 196 15.01 -17.27 -9.12
C VAL A 196 15.61 -17.29 -10.53
N ALA A 197 15.87 -18.48 -11.08
CA ALA A 197 16.41 -18.63 -12.43
C ALA A 197 15.47 -18.08 -13.53
N GLU A 198 14.15 -18.24 -13.36
CA GLU A 198 13.16 -17.71 -14.32
C GLU A 198 13.06 -16.18 -14.28
N ILE A 199 13.25 -15.57 -13.09
CA ILE A 199 13.29 -14.12 -12.91
C ILE A 199 14.57 -13.52 -13.51
N GLU A 200 15.72 -14.20 -13.36
CA GLU A 200 16.99 -13.77 -13.93
C GLU A 200 17.03 -13.89 -15.47
N GLU A 201 16.37 -14.90 -16.06
CA GLU A 201 16.37 -15.10 -17.51
C GLU A 201 15.51 -14.09 -18.27
N ASP A 202 14.33 -13.71 -17.75
CA ASP A 202 13.42 -12.80 -18.45
C ASP A 202 12.48 -12.07 -17.47
N PRO A 203 12.95 -11.01 -16.79
CA PRO A 203 12.17 -10.27 -15.80
C PRO A 203 10.92 -9.61 -16.40
N GLU A 204 10.96 -9.25 -17.68
CA GLU A 204 9.81 -8.67 -18.38
C GLU A 204 8.71 -9.70 -18.68
N ARG A 205 9.06 -10.98 -18.85
CA ARG A 205 8.08 -12.06 -19.06
C ARG A 205 7.24 -12.33 -17.82
N LEU A 206 7.82 -12.22 -16.62
CA LEU A 206 7.08 -12.35 -15.37
C LEU A 206 6.12 -11.17 -15.17
N ALA A 207 6.60 -9.96 -15.44
CA ALA A 207 5.81 -8.72 -15.39
C ALA A 207 4.62 -8.71 -16.38
N ARG A 208 4.70 -9.49 -17.46
CA ARG A 208 3.62 -9.65 -18.47
C ARG A 208 2.66 -10.81 -18.19
N SER A 209 2.91 -11.64 -17.17
CA SER A 209 2.06 -12.80 -16.86
C SER A 209 1.03 -12.47 -15.76
N THR A 210 -0.21 -12.93 -15.92
CA THR A 210 -1.17 -12.86 -14.82
C THR A 210 -0.78 -13.87 -13.72
N PRO A 211 -0.97 -13.56 -12.43
CA PRO A 211 -0.61 -14.46 -11.33
C PRO A 211 -1.18 -15.89 -11.48
N ASP A 212 -2.41 -16.01 -12.00
CA ASP A 212 -3.06 -17.29 -12.29
C ASP A 212 -2.36 -18.09 -13.41
N ALA A 213 -1.78 -17.42 -14.40
CA ALA A 213 -1.05 -18.07 -15.49
C ALA A 213 0.33 -18.56 -15.02
N ALA A 214 1.00 -17.82 -14.14
CA ALA A 214 2.23 -18.25 -13.49
C ALA A 214 1.98 -19.48 -12.61
N ARG A 215 0.92 -19.45 -11.79
CA ARG A 215 0.54 -20.56 -10.90
C ARG A 215 0.22 -21.86 -11.65
N ARG A 216 -0.62 -21.80 -12.70
CA ARG A 216 -0.95 -23.00 -13.50
C ARG A 216 0.26 -23.64 -14.18
N ARG A 217 1.28 -22.85 -14.52
CA ARG A 217 2.51 -23.37 -15.14
C ARG A 217 3.41 -24.08 -14.13
N ILE A 218 3.50 -23.55 -12.91
CA ILE A 218 4.22 -24.18 -11.80
C ILE A 218 3.52 -25.50 -11.45
N GLU A 219 2.20 -25.49 -11.28
CA GLU A 219 1.41 -26.69 -10.98
C GLU A 219 1.49 -27.75 -12.09
N ALA A 220 1.45 -27.35 -13.37
CA ALA A 220 1.55 -28.27 -14.51
C ALA A 220 2.92 -28.95 -14.63
N ARG A 221 4.02 -28.30 -14.22
CA ARG A 221 5.36 -28.88 -14.27
C ARG A 221 5.67 -29.81 -13.10
N HIS A 222 5.08 -29.58 -11.93
CA HIS A 222 5.29 -30.43 -10.76
C HIS A 222 4.34 -31.65 -10.71
N GLY A 223 3.25 -31.64 -11.48
CA GLY A 223 2.35 -32.79 -11.63
C GLY A 223 2.77 -33.85 -12.66
N GLN A 224 3.95 -33.73 -13.28
CA GLN A 224 4.46 -34.68 -14.30
C GLN A 224 5.71 -35.47 -13.88
N ALA A 225 6.04 -35.48 -12.58
CA ALA A 225 7.13 -36.30 -12.02
C ALA A 225 6.60 -37.62 -11.44
#